data_AF-A0A1B3NDF7-F1
#
_entry.id   AF-A0A1B3NDF7-F1
#
_cell.length_a   1.000
_cell.length_b   1.000
_cell.length_c   1.000
_cell.angle_alpha   90.00
_cell.angle_beta   90.00
_cell.angle_gamma   90.00
#
_symmetry.space_group_name_H-M   'P 1'
#
loop_
_entity.id
_entity.type
_entity.pdbx_description
1 polymer ?
#
loop_
_entity_poly.entity_id
_entity_poly.type
_entity_poly.pdbx_seq_one_letter_code
_entity_poly.pdbx_strand_id
1 'polypeptide(L)'
;MDNAAEQKLVEAIRAELARWLADAPGTDASAINRGEGAYGCCSDFVSTVYERLGGVQEAYRLGLSEVGVDQFMTHDEDDQPVAFDEVLLSKGWPSVQPPLGMSWTDASAMAQACDFSSGTHEWIVLGGRHYDAECPEGVDNFWDLPFFQRVVTSYIEEFPQPGMGG
;
A
#
# COMPACT_ATOMS: atom_id res chain seq x y z
N MET A 1 17.49 -11.59 -1.46
CA MET A 1 16.49 -11.61 -2.54
C MET A 1 17.19 -11.57 -3.87
N ASP A 2 16.60 -12.16 -4.90
CA ASP A 2 17.10 -12.08 -6.26
C ASP A 2 16.88 -10.66 -6.80
N ASN A 3 17.97 -9.91 -6.97
CA ASN A 3 17.97 -8.56 -7.52
C ASN A 3 17.26 -8.51 -8.89
N ALA A 4 17.24 -9.62 -9.65
CA ALA A 4 16.57 -9.66 -10.94
C ALA A 4 15.03 -9.59 -10.85
N ALA A 5 14.41 -10.17 -9.83
CA ALA A 5 12.94 -10.13 -9.69
C ALA A 5 12.47 -8.72 -9.29
N GLU A 6 13.20 -8.10 -8.37
CA GLU A 6 12.97 -6.73 -7.95
C GLU A 6 13.17 -5.75 -9.10
N GLN A 7 14.28 -5.87 -9.84
CA GLN A 7 14.51 -5.03 -11.01
C GLN A 7 13.37 -5.15 -12.04
N LYS A 8 12.88 -6.36 -12.32
CA LYS A 8 11.74 -6.57 -13.23
C LYS A 8 10.47 -5.89 -12.73
N LEU A 9 10.18 -5.98 -11.42
CA LEU A 9 9.01 -5.33 -10.82
C LEU A 9 9.12 -3.81 -10.96
N VAL A 10 10.26 -3.22 -10.58
CA VAL A 10 10.51 -1.77 -10.66
C VAL A 10 10.34 -1.29 -12.11
N GLU A 11 10.93 -2.00 -13.08
CA GLU A 11 10.81 -1.69 -14.50
C GLU A 11 9.35 -1.80 -14.99
N ALA A 12 8.60 -2.80 -14.52
CA ALA A 12 7.20 -2.98 -14.87
C ALA A 12 6.31 -1.86 -14.30
N ILE A 13 6.48 -1.50 -13.02
CA ILE A 13 5.75 -0.40 -12.37
C ILE A 13 6.03 0.91 -13.12
N ARG A 14 7.30 1.24 -13.38
CA ARG A 14 7.66 2.48 -14.08
C ARG A 14 7.08 2.52 -15.49
N ALA A 15 7.09 1.40 -16.21
CA ALA A 15 6.54 1.31 -17.55
C ALA A 15 5.01 1.48 -17.57
N GLU A 16 4.28 0.82 -16.66
CA GLU A 16 2.84 1.01 -16.53
C GLU A 16 2.49 2.42 -16.07
N LEU A 17 3.21 2.96 -15.08
CA LEU A 17 3.01 4.33 -14.64
C LEU A 17 3.18 5.32 -15.80
N ALA A 18 4.27 5.21 -16.57
CA ALA A 18 4.50 6.06 -17.72
C ALA A 18 3.38 5.95 -18.77
N ARG A 19 2.85 4.74 -19.00
CA ARG A 19 1.73 4.50 -19.90
C ARG A 19 0.46 5.18 -19.41
N TRP A 20 0.06 4.93 -18.17
CA TRP A 20 -1.14 5.49 -17.55
C TRP A 20 -1.11 7.03 -17.54
N LEU A 21 0.04 7.64 -17.24
CA LEU A 21 0.19 9.10 -17.22
C LEU A 21 0.21 9.72 -18.63
N ALA A 22 0.75 9.03 -19.63
CA ALA A 22 0.68 9.49 -21.02
C ALA A 22 -0.77 9.48 -21.54
N ASP A 23 -1.55 8.51 -21.09
CA ASP A 23 -2.89 8.25 -21.56
C ASP A 23 -3.96 9.10 -20.80
N ALA A 24 -3.59 9.72 -19.66
CA ALA A 24 -4.42 10.68 -18.89
C ALA A 24 -3.64 11.96 -18.56
N PRO A 25 -3.48 12.90 -19.51
CA PRO A 25 -2.78 14.15 -19.25
C PRO A 25 -3.39 14.93 -18.09
N GLY A 26 -2.59 15.25 -17.09
CA GLY A 26 -3.01 16.01 -15.90
C GLY A 26 -3.30 15.16 -14.66
N THR A 27 -3.22 13.83 -14.75
CA THR A 27 -3.15 12.96 -13.57
C THR A 27 -1.69 12.77 -13.13
N ASP A 28 -1.51 12.31 -11.89
CA ASP A 28 -0.22 11.89 -11.36
C ASP A 28 -0.36 10.49 -10.70
N ALA A 29 0.75 9.94 -10.21
CA ALA A 29 0.76 8.64 -9.56
C ALA A 29 -0.18 8.57 -8.35
N SER A 30 -0.36 9.69 -7.63
CA SER A 30 -1.21 9.75 -6.45
C SER A 30 -2.70 9.63 -6.81
N ALA A 31 -3.08 10.10 -8.00
CA ALA A 31 -4.43 9.97 -8.53
C ALA A 31 -4.80 8.51 -8.82
N ILE A 32 -3.83 7.69 -9.26
CA ILE A 32 -4.02 6.23 -9.44
C ILE A 32 -4.37 5.57 -8.11
N ASN A 33 -3.56 5.82 -7.09
CA ASN A 33 -3.74 5.24 -5.75
C ASN A 33 -5.04 5.70 -5.07
N ARG A 34 -5.56 6.89 -5.41
CA ARG A 34 -6.86 7.38 -4.90
C ARG A 34 -8.06 6.93 -5.74
N GLY A 35 -7.85 6.22 -6.86
CA GLY A 35 -8.93 5.90 -7.80
C GLY A 35 -9.49 7.11 -8.57
N GLU A 36 -8.72 8.20 -8.64
CA GLU A 36 -9.06 9.45 -9.31
C GLU A 36 -8.47 9.46 -10.72
N GLY A 37 -8.91 8.57 -11.62
CA GLY A 37 -8.32 8.47 -12.94
C GLY A 37 -9.26 7.92 -14.01
N ALA A 38 -8.91 8.17 -15.28
CA ALA A 38 -9.63 7.59 -16.41
C ALA A 38 -9.38 6.08 -16.59
N TYR A 39 -8.33 5.53 -15.95
CA TYR A 39 -7.86 4.16 -16.15
C TYR A 39 -8.24 3.18 -15.04
N GLY A 40 -8.74 3.65 -13.91
CA GLY A 40 -9.08 2.80 -12.77
C GLY A 40 -8.45 3.25 -11.46
N CYS A 41 -8.36 2.32 -10.51
CA CYS A 41 -7.74 2.53 -9.19
C CYS A 41 -6.45 1.71 -9.00
N CYS A 42 -5.94 1.66 -7.78
CA CYS A 42 -4.73 0.91 -7.43
C CYS A 42 -4.82 -0.57 -7.81
N SER A 43 -5.96 -1.24 -7.62
CA SER A 43 -6.13 -2.65 -7.99
C SER A 43 -6.03 -2.89 -9.50
N ASP A 44 -6.61 -1.99 -10.30
CA ASP A 44 -6.46 -2.00 -11.76
C ASP A 44 -4.99 -1.79 -12.16
N PHE A 45 -4.28 -0.91 -11.45
CA PHE A 45 -2.85 -0.69 -11.68
C PHE A 45 -2.01 -1.94 -11.36
N VAL A 46 -2.22 -2.56 -10.20
CA VAL A 46 -1.57 -3.83 -9.81
C VAL A 46 -1.83 -4.91 -10.86
N SER A 47 -3.07 -5.04 -11.31
CA SER A 47 -3.45 -5.96 -12.38
C SER A 47 -2.67 -5.70 -13.67
N THR A 48 -2.53 -4.44 -14.11
CA THR A 48 -1.75 -4.12 -15.33
C THR A 48 -0.26 -4.40 -15.18
N VAL A 49 0.31 -4.22 -13.97
CA VAL A 49 1.70 -4.57 -13.67
C VAL A 49 1.89 -6.08 -13.77
N TYR A 50 0.96 -6.87 -13.23
CA TYR A 50 1.01 -8.33 -13.34
C TYR A 50 0.91 -8.79 -14.78
N GLU A 51 -0.01 -8.23 -15.57
CA GLU A 51 -0.11 -8.53 -17.01
C GLU A 51 1.19 -8.21 -17.76
N ARG A 52 1.82 -7.06 -17.47
CA ARG A 52 3.12 -6.69 -18.04
C ARG A 52 4.22 -7.69 -17.69
N LEU A 53 4.20 -8.26 -16.49
CA LEU A 53 5.16 -9.26 -16.06
C LEU A 53 4.94 -10.64 -16.71
N GLY A 54 3.84 -10.84 -17.44
CA GLY A 54 3.47 -12.13 -18.03
C GLY A 54 2.26 -12.79 -17.38
N GLY A 55 1.48 -12.03 -16.61
CA GLY A 55 0.28 -12.47 -15.92
C GLY A 55 0.52 -12.92 -14.47
N VAL A 56 -0.56 -13.17 -13.75
CA VAL A 56 -0.55 -13.51 -12.31
C VAL A 56 0.34 -14.71 -11.95
N GLN A 57 0.39 -15.73 -12.81
CA GLN A 57 1.21 -16.92 -12.56
C GLN A 57 2.70 -16.61 -12.58
N GLU A 58 3.13 -15.72 -13.48
CA GLU A 58 4.52 -15.29 -13.56
C GLU A 58 4.87 -14.35 -12.39
N ALA A 59 3.96 -13.47 -11.99
CA ALA A 59 4.10 -12.65 -10.78
C ALA A 59 4.33 -13.53 -9.54
N TYR A 60 3.51 -14.57 -9.34
CA TYR A 60 3.69 -15.52 -8.23
C TYR A 60 4.99 -16.31 -8.33
N ARG A 61 5.42 -16.69 -9.54
CA ARG A 61 6.71 -17.37 -9.76
C ARG A 61 7.89 -16.47 -9.37
N LEU A 62 7.75 -15.16 -9.57
CA LEU A 62 8.71 -14.14 -9.15
C LEU A 62 8.63 -13.80 -7.64
N GLY A 63 7.63 -14.36 -6.93
CA GLY A 63 7.43 -14.16 -5.49
C GLY A 63 6.68 -12.88 -5.13
N LEU A 64 5.94 -12.30 -6.07
CA LEU A 64 5.09 -11.14 -5.82
C LEU A 64 3.81 -11.58 -5.11
N SER A 65 3.26 -10.70 -4.28
CA SER A 65 1.93 -10.84 -3.72
C SER A 65 1.22 -9.50 -3.77
N GLU A 66 -0.07 -9.53 -4.06
CA GLU A 66 -0.95 -8.37 -3.95
C GLU A 66 -1.52 -8.37 -2.55
N VAL A 67 -1.50 -7.21 -1.90
CA VAL A 67 -2.02 -7.07 -0.54
C VAL A 67 -2.87 -5.82 -0.41
N GLY A 68 -3.88 -5.91 0.46
CA GLY A 68 -4.69 -4.81 0.96
C GLY A 68 -4.45 -4.58 2.45
N VAL A 69 -4.91 -3.45 2.97
CA VAL A 69 -4.77 -3.10 4.40
C VAL A 69 -5.52 -4.08 5.29
N ASP A 70 -6.70 -4.52 4.85
CA ASP A 70 -7.57 -5.49 5.53
C ASP A 70 -6.81 -6.79 5.88
N GLN A 71 -5.94 -7.25 4.98
CA GLN A 71 -5.13 -8.46 5.19
C GLN A 71 -4.12 -8.34 6.34
N PHE A 72 -3.86 -7.12 6.83
CA PHE A 72 -3.00 -6.86 7.98
C PHE A 72 -3.77 -6.63 9.28
N MET A 73 -5.08 -6.86 9.27
CA MET A 73 -5.97 -6.58 10.40
C MET A 73 -6.59 -7.86 10.98
N THR A 74 -6.85 -7.84 12.28
CA THR A 74 -7.74 -8.80 12.93
C THR A 74 -9.18 -8.45 12.60
N HIS A 75 -10.03 -9.47 12.56
CA HIS A 75 -11.45 -9.34 12.22
C HIS A 75 -12.32 -9.82 13.38
N ASP A 76 -13.50 -9.21 13.55
CA ASP A 76 -14.50 -9.65 14.53
C ASP A 76 -15.37 -10.81 13.99
N GLU A 77 -16.44 -11.15 14.73
CA GLU A 77 -17.34 -12.26 14.37
C GLU A 77 -18.14 -12.00 13.09
N ASP A 78 -18.27 -10.73 12.68
CA ASP A 78 -18.96 -10.28 11.46
C ASP A 78 -17.97 -10.02 10.30
N ASP A 79 -16.74 -10.51 10.44
CA ASP A 79 -15.66 -10.34 9.47
C ASP A 79 -15.35 -8.86 9.17
N GLN A 80 -15.53 -7.99 10.17
CA GLN A 80 -15.16 -6.57 10.07
C GLN A 80 -13.76 -6.36 10.65
N PRO A 81 -12.87 -5.63 9.97
CA PRO A 81 -11.52 -5.41 10.48
C PRO A 81 -11.56 -4.43 11.65
N VAL A 82 -10.93 -4.81 12.76
CA VAL A 82 -11.01 -4.07 14.03
C VAL A 82 -9.68 -3.49 14.49
N ALA A 83 -8.55 -4.14 14.22
CA ALA A 83 -7.23 -3.64 14.62
C ALA A 83 -6.12 -4.23 13.76
N PHE A 84 -4.97 -3.57 13.69
CA PHE A 84 -3.80 -4.20 13.07
C PHE A 84 -3.37 -5.45 13.85
N ASP A 85 -3.11 -6.54 13.14
CA ASP A 85 -2.62 -7.79 13.72
C ASP A 85 -1.09 -7.68 13.92
N GLU A 86 -0.69 -7.21 15.09
CA GLU A 86 0.72 -7.10 15.48
C GLU A 86 1.46 -8.44 15.41
N VAL A 87 0.78 -9.56 15.70
CA VAL A 87 1.40 -10.88 15.69
C VAL A 87 1.65 -11.34 14.25
N LEU A 88 0.71 -11.08 13.35
CA LEU A 88 0.88 -11.33 11.92
C LEU A 88 2.00 -10.46 11.35
N LEU A 89 1.94 -9.14 11.59
CA LEU A 89 2.90 -8.18 11.06
C LEU A 89 4.32 -8.44 11.58
N SER A 90 4.50 -8.66 12.88
CA SER A 90 5.82 -8.96 13.44
C SER A 90 6.45 -10.27 12.92
N LYS A 91 5.63 -11.24 12.49
CA LYS A 91 6.11 -12.51 11.92
C LYS A 91 6.33 -12.47 10.42
N GLY A 92 5.39 -11.88 9.68
CA GLY A 92 5.41 -11.84 8.21
C GLY A 92 6.22 -10.67 7.65
N TRP A 93 6.15 -9.52 8.32
CA TRP A 93 6.73 -8.24 7.89
C TRP A 93 7.38 -7.51 9.08
N PRO A 94 8.47 -8.02 9.66
CA PRO A 94 9.06 -7.46 10.89
C PRO A 94 9.52 -5.99 10.76
N SER A 95 9.78 -5.52 9.55
CA SER A 95 10.12 -4.12 9.25
C SER A 95 8.93 -3.17 9.34
N VAL A 96 7.70 -3.70 9.25
CA VAL A 96 6.48 -2.90 9.37
C VAL A 96 6.27 -2.55 10.84
N GLN A 97 6.33 -1.25 11.11
CA GLN A 97 6.14 -0.65 12.43
C GLN A 97 5.07 0.43 12.31
N PRO A 98 4.30 0.74 13.38
CA PRO A 98 3.30 1.80 13.31
C PRO A 98 3.96 3.14 12.91
N PRO A 99 3.19 4.10 12.36
CA PRO A 99 3.72 5.41 11.99
C PRO A 99 4.50 6.06 13.14
N LEU A 100 5.52 6.86 12.82
CA LEU A 100 6.36 7.47 13.84
C LEU A 100 5.52 8.27 14.85
N GLY A 101 5.68 7.96 16.14
CA GLY A 101 4.92 8.61 17.21
C GLY A 101 3.58 7.96 17.54
N MET A 102 3.16 6.93 16.79
CA MET A 102 1.95 6.15 17.05
C MET A 102 2.28 4.77 17.64
N SER A 103 1.43 4.30 18.54
CA SER A 103 1.36 2.89 18.93
C SER A 103 0.50 2.08 17.94
N TRP A 104 0.51 0.76 18.03
CA TRP A 104 -0.42 -0.09 17.26
C TRP A 104 -1.90 0.19 17.58
N THR A 105 -2.18 0.60 18.83
CA THR A 105 -3.53 1.04 19.23
C THR A 105 -3.91 2.32 18.50
N ASP A 106 -3.01 3.29 18.40
CA ASP A 106 -3.26 4.54 17.67
C ASP A 106 -3.43 4.29 16.17
N ALA A 107 -2.57 3.44 15.57
CA ALA A 107 -2.68 3.05 14.16
C ALA A 107 -4.01 2.34 13.86
N SER A 108 -4.48 1.49 14.77
CA SER A 108 -5.78 0.80 14.64
C SER A 108 -6.96 1.77 14.76
N ALA A 109 -6.90 2.72 15.69
CA ALA A 109 -7.91 3.76 15.83
C ALA A 109 -7.98 4.66 14.59
N MET A 110 -6.82 5.00 14.01
CA MET A 110 -6.73 5.72 12.75
C MET A 110 -7.35 4.92 11.59
N ALA A 111 -6.99 3.63 11.45
CA ALA A 111 -7.54 2.79 10.39
C ALA A 111 -9.08 2.71 10.44
N GLN A 112 -9.66 2.61 11.64
CA GLN A 112 -11.12 2.67 11.82
C GLN A 112 -11.70 4.04 11.45
N ALA A 113 -11.05 5.14 11.89
CA ALA A 113 -11.52 6.50 11.61
C ALA A 113 -11.45 6.85 10.11
N CYS A 114 -10.45 6.30 9.41
CA CYS A 114 -10.22 6.51 7.98
C CYS A 114 -10.89 5.45 7.07
N ASP A 115 -11.69 4.56 7.65
CA ASP A 115 -12.41 3.48 6.94
C ASP A 115 -11.48 2.59 6.08
N PHE A 116 -10.31 2.23 6.61
CA PHE A 116 -9.41 1.26 5.97
C PHE A 116 -10.03 -0.14 5.80
N SER A 117 -11.17 -0.37 6.49
CA SER A 117 -12.05 -1.52 6.35
C SER A 117 -12.60 -1.75 4.94
N SER A 118 -12.69 -0.72 4.10
CA SER A 118 -13.45 -0.79 2.84
C SER A 118 -12.59 -0.92 1.57
N GLY A 119 -11.36 -1.43 1.68
CA GLY A 119 -10.51 -1.69 0.51
C GLY A 119 -9.84 -0.44 -0.05
N THR A 120 -9.32 0.41 0.84
CA THR A 120 -8.87 1.77 0.48
C THR A 120 -7.62 1.80 -0.38
N HIS A 121 -6.76 0.78 -0.31
CA HIS A 121 -5.54 0.71 -1.13
C HIS A 121 -5.04 -0.74 -1.28
N GLU A 122 -4.65 -1.09 -2.51
CA GLU A 122 -4.02 -2.36 -2.86
C GLU A 122 -2.64 -2.09 -3.49
N TRP A 123 -1.65 -2.90 -3.14
CA TRP A 123 -0.29 -2.72 -3.64
C TRP A 123 0.49 -4.05 -3.71
N ILE A 124 1.71 -4.00 -4.25
CA ILE A 124 2.54 -5.19 -4.49
C ILE A 124 3.57 -5.35 -3.38
N VAL A 125 3.74 -6.57 -2.89
CA VAL A 125 4.82 -6.97 -1.99
C VAL A 125 5.79 -7.90 -2.70
N LEU A 126 7.08 -7.65 -2.56
CA LEU A 126 8.14 -8.55 -3.00
C LEU A 126 9.22 -8.63 -1.93
N GLY A 127 9.34 -9.83 -1.34
CA GLY A 127 10.30 -10.16 -0.29
C GLY A 127 10.33 -9.18 0.89
N GLY A 128 9.14 -8.79 1.34
CA GLY A 128 8.95 -7.93 2.51
C GLY A 128 9.03 -6.43 2.24
N ARG A 129 9.29 -6.01 0.99
CA ARG A 129 9.19 -4.61 0.56
C ARG A 129 7.85 -4.36 -0.11
N HIS A 130 7.36 -3.13 -0.01
CA HIS A 130 6.04 -2.67 -0.46
C HIS A 130 6.20 -1.68 -1.62
N TYR A 131 5.49 -1.90 -2.72
CA TYR A 131 5.63 -1.16 -3.97
C TYR A 131 4.26 -0.74 -4.50
N ASP A 132 4.13 0.50 -4.96
CA ASP A 132 2.92 1.00 -5.62
C ASP A 132 3.27 1.99 -6.75
N ALA A 133 2.25 2.65 -7.30
CA ALA A 133 2.44 3.62 -8.38
C ALA A 133 3.28 4.84 -7.96
N GLU A 134 3.28 5.23 -6.69
CA GLU A 134 3.99 6.41 -6.18
C GLU A 134 5.40 6.08 -5.69
N CYS A 135 5.66 4.82 -5.35
CA CYS A 135 6.96 4.34 -4.89
C CYS A 135 7.43 3.09 -5.66
N PRO A 136 7.87 3.24 -6.92
CA PRO A 136 8.33 2.12 -7.73
C PRO A 136 9.57 1.41 -7.16
N GLU A 137 10.38 2.11 -6.37
CA GLU A 137 11.58 1.56 -5.73
C GLU A 137 11.28 0.80 -4.43
N GLY A 138 10.04 0.90 -3.95
CA GLY A 138 9.51 0.26 -2.78
C GLY A 138 10.07 0.76 -1.45
N VAL A 139 9.36 0.43 -0.37
CA VAL A 139 9.70 0.76 1.02
C VAL A 139 9.64 -0.49 1.89
N ASP A 140 10.36 -0.49 3.01
CA ASP A 140 10.38 -1.63 3.94
C ASP A 140 9.16 -1.64 4.89
N ASN A 141 8.51 -0.49 5.05
CA ASN A 141 7.32 -0.33 5.88
C ASN A 141 6.23 0.33 5.03
N PHE A 142 5.06 -0.31 4.88
CA PHE A 142 3.99 0.23 4.02
C PHE A 142 3.52 1.62 4.46
N TRP A 143 3.65 1.98 5.74
CA TRP A 143 3.33 3.32 6.22
C TRP A 143 4.19 4.42 5.58
N ASP A 144 5.34 4.07 5.00
CA ASP A 144 6.20 4.99 4.26
C ASP A 144 5.76 5.19 2.81
N LEU A 145 4.76 4.45 2.31
CA LEU A 145 4.18 4.75 1.01
C LEU A 145 3.46 6.12 1.06
N PRO A 146 3.61 6.97 0.04
CA PRO A 146 3.02 8.31 0.04
C PRO A 146 1.50 8.34 0.26
N PHE A 147 0.77 7.31 -0.20
CA PHE A 147 -0.65 7.16 0.08
C PHE A 147 -0.95 7.16 1.59
N PHE A 148 -0.29 6.27 2.35
CA PHE A 148 -0.52 6.15 3.79
C PHE A 148 -0.01 7.38 4.56
N GLN A 149 1.10 7.99 4.14
CA GLN A 149 1.60 9.22 4.76
C GLN A 149 0.58 10.37 4.67
N ARG A 150 -0.14 10.50 3.56
CA ARG A 150 -1.21 11.49 3.43
C ARG A 150 -2.36 11.20 4.39
N VAL A 151 -2.77 9.93 4.53
CA VAL A 151 -3.82 9.55 5.47
C VAL A 151 -3.41 9.84 6.91
N VAL A 152 -2.19 9.44 7.30
CA VAL A 152 -1.63 9.72 8.63
C VAL A 152 -1.60 11.22 8.91
N THR A 153 -1.14 12.01 7.95
CA THR A 153 -1.07 13.48 8.09
C THR A 153 -2.46 14.08 8.28
N SER A 154 -3.43 13.73 7.41
CA SER A 154 -4.82 14.19 7.52
C SER A 154 -5.45 13.81 8.86
N TYR A 155 -5.20 12.59 9.34
CA TYR A 155 -5.72 12.12 10.63
C TYR A 155 -5.13 12.92 11.80
N ILE A 156 -3.81 13.18 11.80
CA ILE A 156 -3.16 13.97 12.85
C ILE A 156 -3.68 15.42 12.86
N GLU A 157 -3.96 15.99 11.68
CA GLU A 157 -4.52 17.34 11.56
C GLU A 157 -5.98 17.42 12.06
N GLU A 158 -6.79 16.39 11.80
CA GLU A 158 -8.19 16.32 12.23
C GLU A 158 -8.35 15.95 13.72
N PHE A 159 -7.48 15.08 14.22
CA PHE A 159 -7.47 14.56 15.59
C PHE A 159 -6.14 14.87 16.30
N PRO A 160 -5.83 16.16 16.58
CA PRO A 160 -4.57 16.55 17.19
C PRO A 160 -4.44 15.93 18.58
N GLN A 161 -3.50 14.99 18.71
CA GLN A 161 -3.21 14.35 19.99
C GLN A 161 -2.55 15.36 20.94
N PRO A 162 -2.99 15.47 22.21
CA PRO A 162 -2.36 16.36 23.17
C PRO A 162 -0.91 15.89 23.43
N GLY A 163 0.08 16.61 22.91
CA GLY A 163 1.50 16.36 23.12
C GLY A 163 2.35 16.05 21.88
N MET A 164 1.76 16.01 20.67
CA MET A 164 2.50 15.84 19.41
C MET A 164 2.74 17.15 18.63
N GLY A 165 2.69 18.30 19.31
CA GLY A 165 2.95 19.61 18.70
C GLY A 165 4.24 20.25 19.20
N GLY A 166 5.24 20.34 18.32
CA GLY A 166 6.36 21.30 18.36
C GLY A 166 7.53 20.99 19.30
#